data_AF-A0A7C7LAL0-F1
#
_entry.id   AF-A0A7C7LAL0-F1
#
_cell.length_a   1.000
_cell.length_b   1.000
_cell.length_c   1.000
_cell.angle_alpha   90.00
_cell.angle_beta   90.00
_cell.angle_gamma   90.00
#
_symmetry.space_group_name_H-M   'P 1'
#
loop_
_entity.id
_entity.type
_entity.pdbx_description
1 polymer ?
#
loop_
_entity_poly.entity_id
_entity_poly.type
_entity_poly.pdbx_seq_one_letter_code
_entity_poly.pdbx_strand_id
1 'polypeptide(L)'
;WNIAENNPCAVCTSLERDKSTICVVENILDVVAIEKTSEFKGLYHVLHGALSPIDGIGPDQLKFSALFKRIENNPEIKEIILATNPSLEGEATALYIQKHLKEYNVSVTRIALGLPVGGDVEYADEVTLSRALKGRSDF
;
A
#
# COMPACT_ATOMS: atom_id res chain seq x y z
N TRP A 1 -10.76 -4.30 4.19
CA TRP A 1 -11.59 -5.19 3.37
C TRP A 1 -10.67 -6.20 2.73
N ASN A 2 -10.81 -7.47 3.08
CA ASN A 2 -10.12 -8.60 2.46
C ASN A 2 -11.21 -9.64 2.14
N ILE A 3 -11.09 -10.43 1.07
CA ILE A 3 -12.02 -11.54 0.87
C ILE A 3 -11.67 -12.60 1.92
N ALA A 4 -12.58 -12.80 2.86
CA ALA A 4 -12.47 -13.83 3.89
C ALA A 4 -13.84 -14.50 4.04
N GLU A 5 -13.84 -15.81 4.32
CA GLU A 5 -15.06 -16.56 4.62
C GLU A 5 -15.80 -16.01 5.85
N ASN A 6 -15.10 -15.28 6.74
CA ASN A 6 -15.65 -14.61 7.91
C ASN A 6 -15.31 -13.11 7.93
N ASN A 7 -16.27 -12.28 8.37
CA ASN A 7 -16.11 -10.85 8.61
C ASN A 7 -16.19 -10.58 10.13
N PRO A 8 -15.11 -10.15 10.80
CA PRO A 8 -13.83 -9.68 10.26
C PRO A 8 -12.92 -10.83 9.79
N CYS A 9 -12.04 -10.56 8.82
CA CYS A 9 -11.10 -11.55 8.30
C CYS A 9 -10.09 -12.01 9.37
N ALA A 10 -9.49 -13.19 9.19
CA ALA A 10 -8.50 -13.77 10.13
C ALA A 10 -7.34 -12.82 10.47
N VAL A 11 -6.96 -11.95 9.52
CA VAL A 11 -5.95 -10.90 9.72
C VAL A 11 -6.44 -9.81 10.68
N CYS A 12 -7.69 -9.37 10.56
CA CYS A 12 -8.27 -8.35 11.42
C CYS A 12 -8.57 -8.86 12.84
N THR A 13 -8.80 -10.17 13.01
CA THR A 13 -9.09 -10.79 14.31
C THR A 13 -7.85 -11.24 15.07
N SER A 14 -6.68 -11.27 14.44
CA SER A 14 -5.45 -11.71 15.10
C SER A 14 -5.00 -10.70 16.17
N LEU A 15 -4.71 -11.22 17.37
CA LEU A 15 -4.17 -10.45 18.50
C LEU A 15 -2.66 -10.22 18.38
N GLU A 16 -1.96 -11.02 17.57
CA GLU A 16 -0.51 -10.93 17.38
C GLU A 16 -0.10 -9.86 16.36
N ARG A 17 -1.07 -9.26 15.67
CA ARG A 17 -0.84 -8.25 14.65
C ARG A 17 -0.81 -6.85 15.21
N ASP A 18 0.03 -6.03 14.61
CA ASP A 18 0.11 -4.61 14.91
C ASP A 18 -1.07 -3.87 14.27
N LYS A 19 -1.98 -3.38 15.10
CA LYS A 19 -3.13 -2.60 14.64
C LYS A 19 -2.78 -1.14 14.34
N SER A 20 -1.57 -0.71 14.69
CA SER A 20 -1.10 0.66 14.45
C SER A 20 -0.60 0.89 13.02
N THR A 21 -0.41 -0.16 12.22
CA THR A 21 0.12 -0.09 10.85
C THR A 21 -0.89 -0.64 9.85
N ILE A 22 -1.14 0.09 8.76
CA ILE A 22 -1.99 -0.38 7.65
C ILE A 22 -1.21 -0.34 6.33
N CYS A 23 -1.12 -1.48 5.66
CA CYS A 23 -0.63 -1.59 4.29
C CYS A 23 -1.80 -1.49 3.31
N VAL A 24 -1.78 -0.45 2.48
CA VAL A 24 -2.78 -0.20 1.44
C VAL A 24 -2.32 -0.80 0.13
N VAL A 25 -3.13 -1.70 -0.44
CA VAL A 25 -2.84 -2.41 -1.69
C VAL A 25 -3.98 -2.24 -2.68
N GLU A 26 -3.70 -2.47 -3.97
CA GLU A 26 -4.71 -2.37 -5.03
C GLU A 26 -5.63 -3.58 -5.00
N ASN A 27 -5.06 -4.79 -4.92
CA ASN A 27 -5.76 -6.05 -5.09
C ASN A 27 -5.50 -7.05 -3.97
N ILE A 28 -6.31 -8.11 -3.92
CA ILE A 28 -6.19 -9.18 -2.92
C ILE A 28 -4.94 -10.02 -3.16
N LEU A 29 -4.55 -10.19 -4.43
CA LEU A 29 -3.33 -10.93 -4.78
C LEU A 29 -2.08 -10.26 -4.19
N ASP A 30 -2.08 -8.94 -4.06
CA ASP A 30 -0.99 -8.18 -3.44
C ASP A 30 -0.91 -8.48 -1.94
N VAL A 31 -2.05 -8.64 -1.26
CA VAL A 31 -2.09 -9.10 0.14
C VAL A 31 -1.41 -10.46 0.26
N VAL A 32 -1.77 -11.41 -0.61
CA VAL A 32 -1.19 -12.76 -0.59
C VAL A 32 0.32 -12.71 -0.87
N ALA A 33 0.76 -11.84 -1.78
CA ALA A 33 2.19 -11.69 -2.11
C ALA A 33 2.99 -11.14 -0.93
N ILE A 34 2.48 -10.11 -0.25
CA ILE A 34 3.14 -9.53 0.93
C ILE A 34 3.09 -10.50 2.11
N GLU A 35 1.97 -11.17 2.34
CA GLU A 35 1.82 -12.11 3.46
C GLU A 35 2.78 -13.30 3.35
N LYS A 36 3.08 -13.75 2.12
CA LYS A 36 4.07 -14.81 1.85
C LYS A 36 5.47 -14.47 2.33
N THR A 37 5.82 -13.18 2.48
CA THR A 37 7.13 -12.80 3.01
C THR A 37 7.25 -13.04 4.50
N SER A 38 6.12 -13.11 5.23
CA SER A 38 6.06 -13.17 6.70
C SER A 38 6.73 -11.97 7.42
N GLU A 39 7.12 -10.92 6.69
CA GLU A 39 7.78 -9.73 7.24
C GLU A 39 6.78 -8.70 7.75
N PHE A 40 5.62 -8.57 7.09
CA PHE A 40 4.62 -7.59 7.47
C PHE A 40 3.61 -8.16 8.46
N LYS A 41 3.53 -7.56 9.65
CA LYS A 41 2.64 -7.97 10.74
C LYS A 41 1.47 -7.03 11.00
N GLY A 42 1.31 -6.00 10.16
CA GLY A 42 0.22 -5.05 10.27
C GLY A 42 -1.08 -5.52 9.61
N LEU A 43 -2.01 -4.59 9.47
CA LEU A 43 -3.30 -4.83 8.82
C LEU A 43 -3.26 -4.42 7.33
N TYR A 44 -4.14 -5.00 6.53
CA TYR A 44 -4.28 -4.61 5.12
C TYR A 44 -5.53 -3.79 4.85
N HIS A 45 -5.47 -2.96 3.82
CA HIS A 45 -6.62 -2.34 3.20
C HIS A 45 -6.55 -2.47 1.67
N VAL A 46 -7.53 -3.17 1.09
CA VAL A 46 -7.60 -3.39 -0.36
C VAL A 46 -8.51 -2.34 -1.02
N LEU A 47 -7.96 -1.58 -1.97
CA LEU A 47 -8.66 -0.52 -2.70
C LEU A 47 -9.62 -1.05 -3.78
N HIS A 48 -9.39 -2.28 -4.25
CA HIS A 48 -10.07 -2.90 -5.40
C HIS A 48 -9.76 -2.20 -6.73
N GLY A 49 -8.48 -1.91 -6.94
CA GLY A 49 -7.96 -1.25 -8.13
C GLY A 49 -7.17 0.03 -7.83
N ALA A 50 -6.93 0.81 -8.88
CA ALA A 50 -6.21 2.07 -8.85
C ALA A 50 -6.97 3.13 -9.66
N LEU A 51 -6.65 4.41 -9.43
CA LEU A 51 -7.19 5.52 -10.20
C LEU A 51 -6.74 5.42 -11.66
N SER A 52 -7.69 5.30 -12.57
CA SER A 52 -7.43 5.25 -14.01
C SER A 52 -8.39 6.18 -14.74
N PRO A 53 -7.95 7.42 -15.08
CA PRO A 53 -8.75 8.33 -15.89
C PRO A 53 -9.10 7.76 -17.27
N ILE A 54 -8.22 6.92 -17.82
CA ILE A 54 -8.39 6.29 -19.14
C ILE A 54 -9.54 5.28 -19.09
N ASP A 55 -9.63 4.49 -18.02
CA ASP A 55 -10.70 3.51 -17.82
C ASP A 55 -11.94 4.13 -17.13
N GLY A 56 -11.93 5.44 -16.86
CA GLY A 56 -13.01 6.13 -16.16
C GLY A 56 -13.15 5.74 -14.68
N ILE A 57 -12.12 5.16 -14.06
CA ILE A 57 -12.10 4.75 -12.66
C ILE A 57 -11.71 5.95 -11.79
N GLY A 58 -12.72 6.54 -11.15
CA GLY A 58 -12.58 7.64 -10.22
C GLY A 58 -12.49 7.20 -8.74
N PRO A 59 -12.24 8.15 -7.82
CA PRO A 59 -12.10 7.85 -6.40
C PRO A 59 -13.31 7.14 -5.77
N ASP A 60 -14.53 7.48 -6.20
CA ASP A 60 -15.77 6.91 -5.65
C ASP A 60 -15.95 5.42 -5.95
N GLN A 61 -15.26 4.92 -6.98
CA GLN A 61 -15.30 3.50 -7.35
C GLN A 61 -14.31 2.66 -6.54
N LEU A 62 -13.35 3.32 -5.87
CA LEU A 62 -12.33 2.68 -5.05
C LEU A 62 -12.70 2.76 -3.57
N LYS A 63 -12.11 1.89 -2.75
CA LYS A 63 -12.40 1.84 -1.30
C LYS A 63 -11.67 2.91 -0.48
N PHE A 64 -11.57 4.14 -0.98
CA PHE A 64 -10.95 5.26 -0.26
C PHE A 64 -11.77 5.71 0.95
N SER A 65 -13.08 5.93 0.81
CA SER A 65 -13.90 6.41 1.93
C SER A 65 -13.88 5.44 3.11
N ALA A 66 -13.76 4.13 2.84
CA ALA A 66 -13.62 3.11 3.88
C ALA A 66 -12.24 3.18 4.56
N LEU A 67 -11.17 3.51 3.82
CA LEU A 67 -9.83 3.74 4.40
C LEU A 67 -9.85 4.94 5.34
N PHE A 68 -10.37 6.08 4.88
CA PHE A 68 -10.38 7.32 5.65
C PHE A 68 -11.24 7.20 6.91
N LYS A 69 -12.44 6.62 6.80
CA LYS A 69 -13.26 6.30 7.97
C LYS A 69 -12.56 5.34 8.94
N ARG A 70 -11.79 4.38 8.43
CA ARG A 70 -11.03 3.45 9.28
C ARG A 70 -9.94 4.18 10.06
N ILE A 71 -9.28 5.16 9.44
CA ILE A 71 -8.24 5.98 10.08
C ILE A 71 -8.87 6.91 11.13
N GLU A 72 -9.98 7.56 10.80
CA GLU A 72 -10.74 8.43 11.71
C GLU A 72 -11.22 7.71 12.96
N ASN A 73 -11.77 6.51 12.80
CA ASN A 73 -12.38 5.77 13.91
C ASN A 73 -11.36 5.03 14.79
N ASN A 74 -10.09 4.92 14.36
CA ASN A 74 -9.08 4.14 15.08
C ASN A 74 -7.84 5.01 15.34
N PRO A 75 -7.79 5.72 16.49
CA PRO A 75 -6.67 6.59 16.84
C PRO A 75 -5.36 5.83 17.13
N GLU A 76 -5.40 4.50 17.19
CA GLU A 76 -4.23 3.63 17.33
C GLU A 76 -3.38 3.55 16.05
N ILE A 77 -3.94 3.92 14.89
CA ILE A 77 -3.22 3.88 13.61
C ILE A 77 -2.20 5.02 13.56
N LYS A 78 -0.93 4.66 13.38
CA LYS A 78 0.24 5.54 13.35
C LYS A 78 0.89 5.61 11.99
N GLU A 79 0.77 4.55 11.18
CA GLU A 79 1.41 4.48 9.87
C GLU A 79 0.51 3.86 8.81
N ILE A 80 0.51 4.48 7.63
CA ILE A 80 -0.09 3.98 6.40
C ILE A 80 1.02 3.74 5.38
N ILE A 81 1.25 2.46 5.06
CA ILE A 81 2.20 2.03 4.04
C ILE A 81 1.46 1.92 2.71
N LEU A 82 1.88 2.69 1.71
CA LEU A 82 1.32 2.64 0.36
C LEU A 82 2.07 1.58 -0.45
N ALA A 83 1.38 0.48 -0.77
CA ALA A 83 1.88 -0.63 -1.56
C ALA A 83 1.09 -0.80 -2.87
N THR A 84 0.65 0.31 -3.47
CA THR A 84 0.14 0.35 -4.86
C THR A 84 1.27 0.09 -5.86
N ASN A 85 0.94 -0.34 -7.07
CA ASN A 85 1.89 -0.67 -8.11
C ASN A 85 2.73 0.55 -8.53
N PRO A 86 3.97 0.34 -9.00
CA PRO A 86 4.84 1.44 -9.46
C PRO A 86 4.49 1.93 -10.88
N SER A 87 3.21 1.88 -11.26
CA SER A 87 2.66 2.37 -12.53
C SER A 87 2.14 3.81 -12.40
N LEU A 88 1.73 4.43 -13.51
CA LEU A 88 1.15 5.78 -13.50
C LEU A 88 -0.11 5.85 -12.62
N GLU A 89 -0.99 4.86 -12.74
CA GLU A 89 -2.25 4.72 -12.00
C GLU A 89 -1.97 4.49 -10.51
N GLY A 90 -1.02 3.60 -10.19
CA GLY A 90 -0.64 3.30 -8.82
C GLY A 90 0.04 4.48 -8.12
N GLU A 91 0.85 5.27 -8.84
CA GLU A 91 1.45 6.52 -8.35
C GLU A 91 0.39 7.60 -8.13
N ALA A 92 -0.53 7.79 -9.07
CA ALA A 92 -1.64 8.72 -8.92
C ALA A 92 -2.51 8.38 -7.70
N THR A 93 -2.77 7.08 -7.50
CA THR A 93 -3.49 6.54 -6.34
C THR A 93 -2.76 6.82 -5.04
N ALA A 94 -1.45 6.54 -4.98
CA ALA A 94 -0.63 6.80 -3.80
C ALA A 94 -0.60 8.30 -3.44
N LEU A 95 -0.41 9.17 -4.44
CA LEU A 95 -0.43 10.62 -4.26
C LEU A 95 -1.79 11.15 -3.80
N TYR A 96 -2.89 10.57 -4.30
CA TYR A 96 -4.24 10.91 -3.86
C TYR A 96 -4.42 10.61 -2.37
N ILE A 97 -4.04 9.40 -1.94
CA ILE A 97 -4.11 9.00 -0.53
C ILE A 97 -3.22 9.91 0.33
N GLN A 98 -1.96 10.12 -0.07
CA GLN A 98 -1.02 10.96 0.68
C GLN A 98 -1.58 12.36 0.89
N LYS A 99 -2.14 12.99 -0.16
CA LYS A 99 -2.71 14.34 -0.06
C LYS A 99 -3.90 14.40 0.91
N HIS A 100 -4.77 13.40 0.88
CA HIS A 100 -5.93 13.34 1.77
C HIS A 100 -5.52 13.07 3.23
N LEU A 101 -4.47 12.27 3.43
CA LEU A 101 -3.98 11.94 4.77
C LEU A 101 -3.14 13.04 5.44
N LYS A 102 -2.78 14.12 4.73
CA LYS A 102 -2.02 15.25 5.32
C LYS A 102 -2.72 15.93 6.49
N GLU A 103 -4.05 15.86 6.55
CA GLU A 103 -4.84 16.47 7.61
C GLU A 103 -4.92 15.58 8.87
N TYR A 104 -4.43 14.35 8.77
CA TYR A 104 -4.44 13.36 9.85
C TYR A 104 -3.05 13.23 10.45
N ASN A 105 -2.98 12.93 11.76
CA ASN A 105 -1.72 12.73 12.46
C ASN A 105 -1.17 11.31 12.27
N VAL A 106 -0.96 10.92 11.01
CA VAL A 106 -0.52 9.57 10.61
C VAL A 106 0.69 9.67 9.70
N SER A 107 1.70 8.84 9.92
CA SER A 107 2.82 8.70 8.99
C SER A 107 2.33 8.04 7.71
N VAL A 108 2.75 8.55 6.56
CA VAL A 108 2.47 7.92 5.26
C VAL A 108 3.79 7.55 4.60
N THR A 109 4.01 6.25 4.42
CA THR A 109 5.23 5.69 3.82
C THR A 109 4.91 4.97 2.52
N ARG A 110 5.93 4.71 1.71
CA ARG A 110 5.82 4.03 0.41
C ARG A 110 6.78 2.86 0.41
N ILE A 111 6.35 1.73 -0.16
CA ILE A 111 7.27 0.61 -0.39
C ILE A 111 8.43 1.06 -1.28
N ALA A 112 9.61 0.50 -1.04
CA ALA A 112 10.81 0.86 -1.77
C ALA A 112 10.67 0.56 -3.27
N LEU A 113 11.26 1.42 -4.09
CA LEU A 113 11.34 1.25 -5.54
C LEU A 113 12.80 1.05 -5.92
N GLY A 114 13.10 -0.03 -6.64
CA GLY A 114 14.46 -0.31 -7.05
C GLY A 114 14.62 -1.65 -7.73
N LEU A 115 15.85 -2.15 -7.72
CA LEU A 115 16.22 -3.40 -8.36
C LEU A 115 15.73 -4.61 -7.56
N PRO A 116 15.24 -5.66 -8.23
CA PRO A 116 14.95 -6.92 -7.57
C PRO A 116 16.24 -7.59 -7.09
N VAL A 117 16.17 -8.29 -5.96
CA VAL A 117 17.28 -9.11 -5.48
C VAL A 117 17.58 -10.20 -6.50
N GLY A 118 18.85 -10.33 -6.88
CA GLY A 118 19.31 -11.31 -7.88
C GLY A 118 19.17 -10.86 -9.34
N GLY A 119 18.70 -9.63 -9.59
CA GLY A 119 18.78 -9.01 -10.92
C GLY A 119 20.11 -8.30 -11.14
N ASP A 120 20.64 -8.32 -12.36
CA ASP A 120 21.84 -7.57 -12.70
C ASP A 120 21.52 -6.12 -13.10
N VAL A 121 22.38 -5.20 -12.68
CA VAL A 121 22.25 -3.76 -12.97
C VAL A 121 22.21 -3.47 -14.47
N GLU A 122 22.92 -4.26 -15.27
CA GLU A 122 23.01 -4.08 -16.73
C GLU A 122 21.71 -4.37 -17.49
N TYR A 123 20.82 -5.17 -16.92
CA TYR A 123 19.53 -5.53 -17.54
C TYR A 123 18.34 -4.70 -17.04
N ALA A 124 18.58 -3.78 -16.11
CA ALA A 124 17.53 -2.93 -15.57
C ALA A 124 17.27 -1.70 -16.46
N ASP A 125 16.01 -1.28 -16.53
CA ASP A 125 15.64 -0.06 -17.24
C ASP A 125 16.11 1.20 -16.51
N GLU A 126 16.25 2.29 -17.26
CA GLU A 126 16.75 3.57 -16.76
C GLU A 126 15.90 4.15 -15.62
N VAL A 127 14.59 3.91 -15.62
CA VAL A 127 13.67 4.43 -14.60
C VAL A 127 13.88 3.68 -13.28
N THR A 128 13.99 2.36 -13.34
CA THR A 128 14.30 1.52 -12.17
C THR A 128 15.67 1.87 -11.58
N LEU A 129 16.71 2.02 -12.42
CA LEU A 129 18.05 2.43 -11.97
C LEU A 129 18.03 3.82 -11.34
N SER A 130 17.33 4.78 -11.95
CA SER A 130 17.18 6.14 -11.40
C SER A 130 16.51 6.12 -10.03
N ARG A 131 15.45 5.32 -9.86
CA ARG A 131 14.74 5.14 -8.59
C ARG A 131 15.63 4.48 -7.53
N ALA A 132 16.35 3.40 -7.89
CA ALA A 132 17.28 2.72 -6.99
C ALA A 132 18.40 3.65 -6.50
N LEU A 133 19.00 4.47 -7.38
CA LEU A 133 20.04 5.42 -7.02
C LEU A 133 19.54 6.55 -6.09
N LYS A 134 18.30 7.01 -6.29
CA LYS A 134 17.65 8.00 -5.41
C LYS A 134 17.32 7.40 -4.05
N GLY A 135 16.91 6.13 -4.01
CA GLY A 135 16.58 5.38 -2.79
C GLY A 135 17.76 4.70 -2.10
N ARG A 136 19.01 5.08 -2.42
CA ARG A 136 20.20 4.49 -1.80
C ARG A 136 20.18 4.71 -0.28
N SER A 137 20.66 3.72 0.46
CA SER A 137 20.80 3.73 1.92
C SER A 137 22.28 3.65 2.29
N ASP A 138 22.61 4.19 3.47
CA ASP A 138 23.92 4.02 4.08
C ASP A 138 24.06 2.62 4.70
N PHE A 139 25.30 2.17 4.89
CA PHE A 139 25.65 0.87 5.48
C PHE A 139 26.17 1.02 6.91
#